data_AF-A0A1H0ECH6-F1
#
_entry.id   AF-A0A1H0ECH6-F1
#
_cell.length_a   1.000
_cell.length_b   1.000
_cell.length_c   1.000
_cell.angle_alpha   90.00
_cell.angle_beta   90.00
_cell.angle_gamma   90.00
#
_symmetry.space_group_name_H-M   'P 1'
#
loop_
_entity.id
_entity.type
_entity.pdbx_description
1 polymer ?
#
loop_
_entity_poly.entity_id
_entity_poly.type
_entity_poly.pdbx_seq_one_letter_code
_entity_poly.pdbx_strand_id
1 'polypeptide(L)'
;MVTLDPEESRERQVPVRENLRIQRVHWGIERIGFVILLALMLLTLLGLFSRGWLSHVHAQTASGGLELEYQRFLRNGATSSLVLTVRGEAGKEADVRIAGAFLQGVTVEGLVPQPAASSSHEETGIALRLKPDANGRAQVHLALRSDGLGHYASRVLANGESLELNQFIYP
;
A
#
# COMPACT_ATOMS: atom_id res chain seq x y z
N MET A 1 -40.69 -9.46 10.44
CA MET A 1 -40.46 -9.54 11.90
C MET A 1 -41.33 -10.68 12.39
N VAL A 2 -40.78 -11.89 12.52
CA VAL A 2 -41.54 -13.06 12.96
C VAL A 2 -41.65 -12.98 14.47
N THR A 3 -42.85 -12.69 14.97
CA THR A 3 -43.18 -12.78 16.40
C THR A 3 -43.31 -14.25 16.75
N LEU A 4 -42.33 -14.76 17.50
CA LEU A 4 -42.38 -16.11 18.08
C LEU A 4 -43.41 -16.10 19.22
N ASP A 5 -44.21 -17.18 19.32
CA ASP A 5 -45.18 -17.34 20.40
C ASP A 5 -44.46 -17.39 21.76
N PRO A 6 -45.02 -16.81 22.83
CA PRO A 6 -44.35 -16.74 24.14
C PRO A 6 -44.02 -18.13 24.74
N GLU A 7 -44.73 -19.18 24.31
CA GLU A 7 -44.51 -20.58 24.70
C GLU A 7 -43.30 -21.25 24.00
N GLU A 8 -42.77 -20.67 22.91
CA GLU A 8 -41.55 -21.14 22.23
C GLU A 8 -40.27 -20.56 22.85
N SER A 9 -40.41 -19.56 23.72
CA SER A 9 -39.27 -18.89 24.37
C SER A 9 -38.77 -19.56 25.66
N ARG A 10 -39.43 -20.65 26.10
CA ARG A 10 -39.11 -21.40 27.33
C ARG A 10 -38.30 -22.66 27.02
N GLU A 11 -37.20 -22.89 27.75
CA GLU A 11 -36.38 -24.11 27.63
C GLU A 11 -37.22 -25.36 27.90
N ARG A 12 -37.41 -26.21 26.88
CA ARG A 12 -38.14 -27.47 27.00
C ARG A 12 -37.18 -28.60 27.39
N GLN A 13 -37.60 -29.44 28.34
CA GLN A 13 -36.78 -30.56 28.84
C GLN A 13 -37.21 -31.94 28.28
N VAL A 14 -38.36 -32.05 27.61
CA VAL A 14 -38.89 -33.29 27.01
C VAL A 14 -39.67 -32.94 25.73
N PRO A 15 -39.58 -33.71 24.63
CA PRO A 15 -38.79 -34.94 24.43
C PRO A 15 -37.32 -34.70 24.09
N VAL A 16 -36.93 -33.45 23.83
CA VAL A 16 -35.55 -33.04 23.53
C VAL A 16 -35.21 -31.85 24.42
N ARG A 17 -34.04 -31.90 25.06
CA ARG A 17 -33.54 -30.82 25.94
C ARG A 17 -33.03 -29.68 25.07
N GLU A 18 -33.85 -28.65 24.88
CA GLU A 18 -33.49 -27.48 24.08
C GLU A 18 -32.70 -26.46 24.88
N ASN A 19 -31.47 -26.17 24.44
CA ASN A 19 -30.67 -25.07 25.00
C ASN A 19 -30.84 -23.82 24.12
N LEU A 20 -31.85 -23.01 24.45
CA LEU A 20 -32.21 -21.79 23.71
C LEU A 20 -31.12 -20.69 23.79
N ARG A 21 -30.15 -20.78 24.72
CA ARG A 21 -29.00 -19.86 24.76
C ARG A 21 -28.03 -20.15 23.62
N ILE A 22 -27.73 -21.42 23.37
CA ILE A 22 -26.83 -21.83 22.28
C ILE A 22 -27.45 -21.48 20.92
N GLN A 23 -28.76 -21.70 20.74
CA GLN A 23 -29.47 -21.35 19.50
C GLN A 23 -29.45 -19.83 19.21
N ARG A 24 -29.66 -18.98 20.24
CA ARG A 24 -29.60 -17.52 20.07
C ARG A 24 -28.21 -17.01 19.72
N VAL A 25 -27.15 -17.59 20.27
CA VAL A 25 -25.76 -17.26 19.91
C VAL A 25 -25.47 -17.68 18.47
N HIS A 26 -25.91 -18.86 18.06
CA HIS A 26 -25.81 -19.31 16.67
C HIS A 26 -26.49 -18.35 15.69
N TRP A 27 -27.73 -17.93 15.96
CA TRP A 27 -28.44 -16.96 15.11
C TRP A 27 -27.77 -15.58 15.07
N GLY A 28 -27.13 -15.18 16.17
CA GLY A 28 -26.30 -13.98 16.21
C GLY A 28 -25.08 -14.08 15.31
N ILE A 29 -24.32 -15.19 15.40
CA ILE A 29 -23.13 -15.44 14.59
C ILE A 29 -23.48 -15.53 13.11
N GLU A 30 -24.57 -16.22 12.76
CA GLU A 30 -25.04 -16.37 11.38
C GLU A 30 -25.39 -14.99 10.77
N ARG A 31 -26.13 -14.16 11.52
CA ARG A 31 -26.51 -12.83 11.04
C ARG A 31 -25.30 -11.89 10.92
N ILE A 32 -24.35 -11.94 11.86
CA ILE A 32 -23.09 -11.19 11.77
C ILE A 32 -22.29 -11.66 10.55
N GLY A 33 -22.17 -12.97 10.34
CA GLY A 33 -21.50 -13.55 9.19
C GLY A 33 -22.11 -13.12 7.86
N PHE A 34 -23.45 -13.12 7.76
CA PHE A 34 -24.15 -12.64 6.58
C PHE A 34 -23.93 -11.15 6.32
N VAL A 35 -23.99 -10.31 7.36
CA VAL A 35 -23.71 -8.86 7.23
C VAL A 35 -22.27 -8.63 6.77
N ILE A 36 -21.29 -9.36 7.31
CA ILE A 36 -19.90 -9.29 6.89
C ILE A 36 -19.74 -9.72 5.42
N LEU A 37 -20.37 -10.83 5.02
CA LEU A 37 -20.31 -11.31 3.63
C LEU A 37 -20.93 -10.30 2.66
N LEU A 38 -22.09 -9.75 3.00
CA LEU A 38 -22.75 -8.71 2.19
C LEU A 38 -21.88 -7.46 2.08
N ALA A 39 -21.26 -7.03 3.19
CA ALA A 39 -20.33 -5.92 3.18
C ALA A 39 -19.13 -6.19 2.27
N LEU A 40 -18.48 -7.34 2.38
CA LEU A 40 -17.37 -7.73 1.50
C LEU A 40 -17.79 -7.74 0.02
N MET A 41 -18.98 -8.25 -0.29
CA MET A 41 -19.52 -8.24 -1.65
C MET A 41 -19.74 -6.82 -2.16
N LEU A 42 -20.33 -5.93 -1.36
CA LEU A 42 -20.48 -4.52 -1.76
C LEU A 42 -19.11 -3.86 -1.98
N LEU A 43 -18.15 -4.09 -1.07
CA LEU A 43 -16.79 -3.58 -1.20
C LEU A 43 -16.10 -4.07 -2.48
N THR A 44 -16.30 -5.33 -2.90
CA THR A 44 -15.77 -5.84 -4.16
C THR A 44 -16.47 -5.22 -5.38
N LEU A 45 -17.79 -5.05 -5.35
CA LEU A 45 -18.53 -4.37 -6.43
C LEU A 45 -18.15 -2.88 -6.57
N LEU A 46 -17.89 -2.20 -5.46
CA LEU A 46 -17.38 -0.82 -5.45
C LEU A 46 -15.90 -0.75 -5.88
N GLY A 47 -15.26 -1.88 -6.16
CA GLY A 47 -13.88 -1.92 -6.64
C GLY A 47 -12.83 -1.66 -5.56
N LEU A 48 -13.17 -1.78 -4.27
CA LEU A 48 -12.20 -1.64 -3.17
C LEU A 48 -11.03 -2.63 -3.31
N PHE A 49 -11.30 -3.80 -3.89
CA PHE A 49 -10.31 -4.83 -4.21
C PHE A 49 -9.84 -4.81 -5.68
N SER A 50 -10.34 -3.86 -6.49
CA SER A 50 -9.82 -3.67 -7.83
C SER A 50 -8.43 -3.03 -7.76
N ARG A 51 -7.55 -3.49 -8.63
CA ARG A 51 -6.10 -3.26 -8.68
C ARG A 51 -5.69 -1.82 -8.29
N GLY A 52 -5.35 -1.60 -7.02
CA GLY A 52 -4.39 -0.55 -6.66
C GLY A 52 -4.78 0.44 -5.57
N TRP A 53 -6.05 0.64 -5.19
CA TRP A 53 -6.37 1.74 -4.27
C TRP A 53 -5.87 1.54 -2.82
N LEU A 54 -5.89 0.31 -2.31
CA LEU A 54 -5.46 0.05 -0.93
C LEU A 54 -3.94 -0.05 -0.77
N SER A 55 -3.23 -0.36 -1.86
CA SER A 55 -1.78 -0.55 -1.84
C SER A 55 -1.02 0.64 -2.42
N HIS A 56 -1.66 1.47 -3.23
CA HIS A 56 -1.05 2.68 -3.76
C HIS A 56 -0.93 3.74 -2.67
N VAL A 57 0.29 4.21 -2.47
CA VAL A 57 0.63 5.26 -1.52
C VAL A 57 1.11 6.46 -2.33
N HIS A 58 0.43 7.58 -2.11
CA HIS A 58 0.87 8.89 -2.55
C HIS A 58 1.32 9.67 -1.31
N ALA A 59 2.61 9.97 -1.22
CA ALA A 59 3.21 10.71 -0.13
C ALA A 59 3.84 12.00 -0.67
N GLN A 60 3.61 13.12 0.00
CA GLN A 60 4.15 14.43 -0.40
C GLN A 60 4.64 15.20 0.83
N THR A 61 5.69 16.00 0.65
CA THR A 61 6.19 16.90 1.70
C THR A 61 5.21 18.06 1.90
N ALA A 62 5.28 18.72 3.07
CA ALA A 62 4.39 19.85 3.37
C ALA A 62 4.55 21.01 2.39
N SER A 63 5.75 21.20 1.83
CA SER A 63 6.00 22.21 0.80
C SER A 63 5.56 21.76 -0.61
N GLY A 64 5.31 20.47 -0.81
CA GLY A 64 5.11 19.87 -2.13
C GLY A 64 6.37 19.88 -2.99
N GLY A 65 7.56 20.00 -2.39
CA GLY A 65 8.86 19.96 -3.04
C GLY A 65 9.33 18.55 -3.41
N LEU A 66 8.82 17.54 -2.70
CA LEU A 66 9.09 16.12 -2.96
C LEU A 66 7.79 15.32 -2.83
N GLU A 67 7.58 14.41 -3.77
CA GLU A 67 6.39 13.58 -3.89
C GLU A 67 6.79 12.18 -4.38
N LEU A 68 6.14 11.17 -3.82
CA LEU A 68 6.34 9.76 -4.09
C LEU A 68 5.01 9.07 -4.35
N GLU A 69 4.97 8.28 -5.42
CA GLU A 69 3.90 7.33 -5.69
C GLU A 69 4.46 5.92 -5.80
N TYR A 70 3.97 5.02 -4.95
CA TYR A 70 4.48 3.64 -4.90
C TYR A 70 3.44 2.64 -4.40
N GLN A 71 3.74 1.36 -4.53
CA GLN A 71 2.94 0.29 -3.93
C GLN A 71 3.53 -0.15 -2.59
N ARG A 72 2.73 -0.12 -1.52
CA ARG A 72 3.11 -0.59 -0.18
C ARG A 72 3.26 -2.09 -0.10
N PHE A 73 2.46 -2.83 -0.87
CA PHE A 73 2.46 -4.29 -0.89
C PHE A 73 2.91 -4.79 -2.25
N LEU A 74 4.02 -5.51 -2.27
CA LEU A 74 4.60 -6.07 -3.48
C LEU A 74 4.63 -7.59 -3.38
N ARG A 75 4.62 -8.25 -4.53
CA ARG A 75 4.77 -9.70 -4.62
C ARG A 75 6.18 -10.04 -5.10
N ASN A 76 6.81 -11.04 -4.49
CA ASN A 76 8.12 -11.51 -4.93
C ASN A 76 8.10 -11.90 -6.43
N GLY A 77 9.11 -11.47 -7.17
CA GLY A 77 9.22 -11.66 -8.62
C GLY A 77 8.28 -10.80 -9.47
N ALA A 78 7.40 -9.98 -8.88
CA ALA A 78 6.54 -9.08 -9.64
C ALA A 78 7.24 -7.75 -9.96
N THR A 79 6.86 -7.17 -11.09
CA THR A 79 7.28 -5.82 -11.48
C THR A 79 6.31 -4.78 -10.91
N SER A 80 6.84 -3.66 -10.41
CA SER A 80 6.09 -2.50 -9.92
C SER A 80 6.74 -1.19 -10.38
N SER A 81 6.02 -0.08 -10.20
CA SER A 81 6.54 1.26 -10.48
C SER A 81 6.68 2.08 -9.20
N LEU A 82 7.79 2.80 -9.07
CA LEU A 82 7.97 3.90 -8.13
C LEU A 82 8.09 5.19 -8.94
N VAL A 83 7.20 6.14 -8.70
CA VAL A 83 7.27 7.47 -9.32
C VAL A 83 7.78 8.44 -8.29
N LEU A 84 8.85 9.14 -8.64
CA LEU A 84 9.44 10.18 -7.82
C LEU A 84 9.30 11.51 -8.54
N THR A 85 8.69 12.48 -7.87
CA THR A 85 8.56 13.85 -8.38
C THR A 85 9.26 14.79 -7.41
N VAL A 86 10.16 15.62 -7.94
CA VAL A 86 10.84 16.68 -7.20
C VAL A 86 10.57 18.02 -7.86
N ARG A 87 10.36 19.07 -7.05
CA ARG A 87 10.33 20.45 -7.51
C ARG A 87 11.63 21.16 -7.13
N GLY A 88 12.16 21.93 -8.08
CA GLY A 88 13.41 22.67 -7.93
C GLY A 88 13.48 23.82 -8.93
N GLU A 89 14.65 24.44 -9.04
CA GLU A 89 14.85 25.51 -10.01
C GLU A 89 14.97 24.95 -11.43
N ALA A 90 14.27 25.58 -12.39
CA ALA A 90 14.28 25.17 -13.78
C ALA A 90 15.71 25.14 -14.35
N GLY A 91 16.10 24.01 -14.95
CA GLY A 91 17.41 23.83 -15.57
C GLY A 91 18.58 23.59 -14.61
N LYS A 92 18.41 23.72 -13.29
CA LYS A 92 19.42 23.31 -12.29
C LYS A 92 19.21 21.86 -11.89
N GLU A 93 20.27 21.06 -11.83
CA GLU A 93 20.16 19.67 -11.39
C GLU A 93 19.67 19.58 -9.94
N ALA A 94 18.72 18.69 -9.67
CA ALA A 94 18.22 18.35 -8.37
C ALA A 94 18.79 17.00 -7.94
N ASP A 95 19.44 16.97 -6.77
CA ASP A 95 19.94 15.76 -6.15
C ASP A 95 18.80 15.04 -5.41
N VAL A 96 18.59 13.78 -5.77
CA VAL A 96 17.62 12.88 -5.14
C VAL A 96 18.36 11.66 -4.64
N ARG A 97 18.11 11.28 -3.38
CA ARG A 97 18.74 10.11 -2.76
C ARG A 97 17.67 9.21 -2.19
N ILE A 98 17.78 7.92 -2.43
CA ILE A 98 16.99 6.89 -1.76
C ILE A 98 17.97 6.14 -0.85
N ALA A 99 17.85 6.37 0.45
CA ALA A 99 18.70 5.80 1.49
C ALA A 99 18.02 4.63 2.20
N GLY A 100 18.82 3.84 2.94
CA GLY A 100 18.33 2.67 3.66
C GLY A 100 18.24 1.41 2.80
N ALA A 101 17.23 0.58 3.05
CA ALA A 101 17.14 -0.80 2.54
C ALA A 101 16.53 -0.93 1.13
N PHE A 102 16.55 0.12 0.30
CA PHE A 102 15.83 0.14 -0.96
C PHE A 102 16.27 -0.98 -1.91
N LEU A 103 17.57 -1.06 -2.20
CA LEU A 103 18.12 -2.08 -3.10
C LEU A 103 18.28 -3.47 -2.44
N GLN A 104 17.79 -3.67 -1.21
CA GLN A 104 17.79 -4.99 -0.56
C GLN A 104 16.57 -5.84 -0.89
N GLY A 105 15.46 -5.20 -1.24
CA GLY A 105 14.18 -5.88 -1.53
C GLY A 105 13.69 -5.70 -2.96
N VAL A 106 14.29 -4.77 -3.71
CA VAL A 106 13.96 -4.53 -5.11
C VAL A 106 15.21 -4.35 -5.95
N THR A 107 15.17 -4.91 -7.16
CA THR A 107 16.10 -4.60 -8.24
C THR A 107 15.50 -3.51 -9.12
N VAL A 108 16.27 -2.46 -9.43
CA VAL A 108 15.87 -1.44 -10.42
C VAL A 108 16.11 -2.00 -11.83
N GLU A 109 15.04 -2.18 -12.60
CA GLU A 109 15.10 -2.69 -13.98
C GLU A 109 15.19 -1.57 -15.02
N GLY A 110 14.68 -0.37 -14.68
CA GLY A 110 14.73 0.77 -15.58
C GLY A 110 14.39 2.09 -14.91
N LEU A 111 14.90 3.19 -15.48
CA LEU A 111 14.60 4.56 -15.07
C LEU A 111 14.18 5.37 -16.29
N VAL A 112 13.00 5.99 -16.24
CA VAL A 112 12.47 6.81 -17.34
C VAL A 112 11.90 8.12 -16.80
N PRO A 113 12.35 9.30 -17.28
CA PRO A 113 13.47 9.51 -18.19
C PRO A 113 14.82 9.17 -17.55
N GLN A 114 15.86 9.01 -18.38
CA GLN A 114 17.22 8.74 -17.90
C GLN A 114 17.72 9.93 -17.06
N PRO A 115 18.17 9.70 -15.81
CA PRO A 115 18.75 10.75 -14.98
C PRO A 115 20.10 11.23 -15.57
N ALA A 116 20.48 12.47 -15.26
CA ALA A 116 21.77 13.04 -15.67
C ALA A 116 22.96 12.27 -15.08
N ALA A 117 22.79 11.72 -13.87
CA ALA A 117 23.69 10.76 -13.27
C ALA A 117 22.96 9.83 -12.33
N SER A 118 23.49 8.62 -12.19
CA SER A 118 23.08 7.64 -11.20
C SER A 118 24.32 7.03 -10.55
N SER A 119 24.33 6.95 -9.23
CA SER A 119 25.42 6.35 -8.47
C SER A 119 24.88 5.62 -7.24
N SER A 120 25.65 4.66 -6.73
CA SER A 120 25.38 4.05 -5.43
C SER A 120 25.44 5.12 -4.33
N HIS A 121 24.56 5.00 -3.34
CA HIS A 121 24.53 5.87 -2.16
C HIS A 121 24.36 5.00 -0.93
N GLU A 122 25.24 5.14 0.06
CA GLU A 122 25.35 4.16 1.16
C GLU A 122 25.54 2.72 0.62
N GLU A 123 25.33 1.70 1.45
CA GLU A 123 25.53 0.30 1.05
C GLU A 123 24.43 -0.19 0.09
N THR A 124 23.18 0.23 0.29
CA THR A 124 22.01 -0.30 -0.45
C THR A 124 21.06 0.78 -0.97
N GLY A 125 21.53 2.02 -1.07
CA GLY A 125 20.78 3.15 -1.62
C GLY A 125 21.27 3.57 -3.01
N ILE A 126 20.54 4.51 -3.60
CA ILE A 126 20.82 5.09 -4.92
C ILE A 126 20.71 6.61 -4.87
N ALA A 127 21.64 7.30 -5.52
CA ALA A 127 21.58 8.73 -5.78
C ALA A 127 21.31 8.97 -7.28
N LEU A 128 20.42 9.91 -7.55
CA LEU A 128 19.99 10.32 -8.88
C LEU A 128 20.12 11.83 -9.02
N ARG A 129 20.68 12.29 -10.13
CA ARG A 129 20.64 13.70 -10.54
C ARG A 129 19.57 13.89 -11.59
N LEU A 130 18.51 14.60 -11.24
CA LEU A 130 17.38 14.88 -12.12
C LEU A 130 17.45 16.33 -12.60
N LYS A 131 17.01 16.60 -13.83
CA LYS A 131 16.93 17.95 -14.36
C LYS A 131 15.46 18.39 -14.40
N PRO A 132 15.04 19.33 -13.54
CA PRO A 132 13.70 19.91 -13.60
C PRO A 132 13.46 20.60 -14.94
N ASP A 133 12.23 20.46 -15.44
CA ASP A 133 11.75 21.08 -16.66
C ASP A 133 11.60 22.60 -16.52
N ALA A 134 11.05 23.26 -17.54
CA ALA A 134 10.81 24.70 -17.54
C ALA A 134 9.85 25.16 -16.41
N ASN A 135 9.04 24.26 -15.86
CA ASN A 135 8.13 24.52 -14.75
C ASN A 135 8.78 24.22 -13.38
N GLY A 136 10.07 23.86 -13.37
CA GLY A 136 10.77 23.48 -12.15
C GLY A 136 10.35 22.11 -11.60
N ARG A 137 9.76 21.23 -12.44
CA ARG A 137 9.35 19.87 -12.04
C ARG A 137 10.25 18.84 -12.70
N ALA A 138 10.78 17.90 -11.93
CA ALA A 138 11.44 16.70 -12.45
C ALA A 138 10.69 15.46 -11.95
N GLN A 139 10.29 14.59 -12.86
CA GLN A 139 9.64 13.32 -12.52
C GLN A 139 10.46 12.18 -13.11
N VAL A 140 10.67 11.13 -12.33
CA VAL A 140 11.31 9.89 -12.78
C VAL A 140 10.48 8.69 -12.36
N HIS A 141 10.28 7.78 -13.31
CA HIS A 141 9.61 6.49 -13.15
C HIS A 141 10.67 5.42 -13.03
N LEU A 142 10.67 4.70 -11.91
CA LEU A 142 11.52 3.55 -11.69
C LEU A 142 10.70 2.28 -11.90
N ALA A 143 11.11 1.46 -12.86
CA ALA A 143 10.63 0.09 -13.00
C ALA A 143 11.42 -0.79 -12.02
N LEU A 144 10.71 -1.43 -11.11
CA LEU A 144 11.27 -2.22 -10.01
C LEU A 144 10.81 -3.66 -10.15
N ARG A 145 11.68 -4.63 -9.87
CA ARG A 145 11.31 -6.02 -9.65
C ARG A 145 11.60 -6.38 -8.20
N SER A 146 10.60 -6.89 -7.51
CA SER A 146 10.75 -7.37 -6.14
C SER A 146 11.52 -8.69 -6.11
N ASP A 147 12.56 -8.77 -5.29
CA ASP A 147 13.40 -9.97 -5.11
C ASP A 147 13.48 -10.44 -3.66
N GLY A 148 13.14 -9.57 -2.71
CA GLY A 148 13.15 -9.85 -1.28
C GLY A 148 11.86 -10.41 -0.69
N LEU A 149 11.85 -10.57 0.63
CA LEU A 149 10.68 -10.98 1.44
C LEU A 149 10.67 -10.19 2.76
N GLY A 150 9.48 -9.74 3.17
CA GLY A 150 9.30 -9.00 4.42
C GLY A 150 9.24 -7.50 4.23
N HIS A 151 9.57 -6.75 5.30
CA HIS A 151 9.44 -5.29 5.35
C HIS A 151 10.76 -4.59 5.02
N TYR A 152 10.69 -3.61 4.12
CA TYR A 152 11.79 -2.77 3.67
C TYR A 152 11.47 -1.31 3.97
N ALA A 153 12.26 -0.70 4.86
CA ALA A 153 12.15 0.70 5.22
C ALA A 153 13.26 1.49 4.51
N SER A 154 12.86 2.46 3.72
CA SER A 154 13.76 3.36 2.98
C SER A 154 13.32 4.81 3.15
N ARG A 155 14.23 5.74 2.91
CA ARG A 155 13.93 7.17 2.96
C ARG A 155 14.37 7.83 1.67
N VAL A 156 13.48 8.62 1.08
CA VAL A 156 13.81 9.47 -0.05
C VAL A 156 14.13 10.86 0.46
N LEU A 157 15.25 11.43 0.02
CA LEU A 157 15.70 12.77 0.35
C LEU A 157 15.89 13.58 -0.93
N ALA A 158 15.38 14.81 -0.95
CA ALA A 158 15.61 15.77 -2.02
C ALA A 158 15.48 17.19 -1.48
N ASN A 159 16.37 18.11 -1.89
CA ASN A 159 16.30 19.53 -1.52
C ASN A 159 16.14 19.81 0.00
N GLY A 160 16.73 18.95 0.85
CA GLY A 160 16.63 19.06 2.32
C GLY A 160 15.33 18.53 2.93
N GLU A 161 14.40 18.05 2.12
CA GLU A 161 13.18 17.38 2.57
C GLU A 161 13.33 15.86 2.53
N SER A 162 12.46 15.14 3.25
CA SER A 162 12.46 13.69 3.25
C SER A 162 11.08 13.07 3.34
N LEU A 163 10.91 11.90 2.71
CA LEU A 163 9.72 11.07 2.76
C LEU A 163 10.07 9.61 3.03
N GLU A 164 9.23 8.94 3.81
CA GLU A 164 9.35 7.52 4.11
C GLU A 164 8.80 6.67 2.96
N LEU A 165 9.56 5.64 2.58
CA LEU A 165 9.23 4.64 1.58
C LEU A 165 9.22 3.27 2.26
N ASN A 166 8.05 2.83 2.66
CA ASN A 166 7.86 1.56 3.39
C ASN A 166 7.18 0.54 2.49
N GLN A 167 7.85 -0.58 2.26
CA GLN A 167 7.41 -1.61 1.34
C GLN A 167 7.37 -2.97 2.05
N PHE A 168 6.33 -3.75 1.79
CA PHE A 168 6.19 -5.11 2.29
C PHE A 168 6.08 -6.08 1.12
N ILE A 169 7.03 -7.00 1.02
CA ILE A 169 7.11 -7.98 -0.05
C ILE A 169 6.65 -9.34 0.48
N TYR A 170 5.56 -9.85 -0.08
CA TYR A 170 5.03 -11.18 0.21
C TYR A 170 5.35 -12.17 -0.92
N PRO A 171 5.35 -13.49 -0.65
CA PRO A 171 5.62 -14.52 -1.66
C PRO A 171 4.71 -14.45 -2.89
#